data_AF-A0A7Y3LQS7-F1
#
_entry.id   AF-A0A7Y3LQS7-F1
#
_cell.length_a   1.000
_cell.length_b   1.000
_cell.length_c   1.000
_cell.angle_alpha   90.00
_cell.angle_beta   90.00
_cell.angle_gamma   90.00
#
_symmetry.space_group_name_H-M   'P 1'
#
loop_
_entity.id
_entity.type
_entity.pdbx_description
1 polymer ?
#
loop_
_entity_poly.entity_id
_entity_poly.type
_entity_poly.pdbx_seq_one_letter_code
_entity_poly.pdbx_strand_id
1 'polypeptide(L)'
;MVLREYMARMDGQDPEKALDLVEPGFRFLIALPAGQRGGTSREEFAAYIAGRQAVDRTHEIQRYAVDGDVETAYGFVVEKGVTTGAFLSAAQISPAGLMARYQSFFTPDFDLVDRP
;
A
#
# COMPACT_ATOMS: atom_id res chain seq x y z
N MET A 1 -11.02 -4.48 -7.32
CA MET A 1 -10.73 -4.22 -5.91
C MET A 1 -9.75 -3.07 -5.82
N VAL A 2 -10.07 -2.05 -5.03
CA VAL A 2 -9.40 -0.76 -5.06
C VAL A 2 -7.97 -0.85 -4.53
N LEU A 3 -7.73 -1.63 -3.48
CA LEU A 3 -6.41 -1.81 -2.87
C LEU A 3 -5.42 -2.54 -3.81
N ARG A 4 -5.90 -3.52 -4.59
CA ARG A 4 -5.07 -4.20 -5.60
C ARG A 4 -4.68 -3.26 -6.73
N GLU A 5 -5.65 -2.49 -7.21
CA GLU A 5 -5.43 -1.48 -8.25
C GLU A 5 -4.47 -0.38 -7.75
N TYR A 6 -4.61 0.03 -6.49
CA TYR A 6 -3.69 0.95 -5.82
C TYR A 6 -2.26 0.40 -5.81
N MET A 7 -2.05 -0.86 -5.40
CA MET A 7 -0.73 -1.48 -5.40
C MET A 7 -0.14 -1.57 -6.81
N ALA A 8 -0.95 -1.98 -7.79
CA ALA A 8 -0.51 -2.06 -9.19
C ALA A 8 -0.09 -0.68 -9.74
N ARG A 9 -0.77 0.41 -9.37
CA ARG A 9 -0.36 1.77 -9.74
C ARG A 9 0.92 2.19 -9.04
N MET A 10 1.06 1.86 -7.75
CA MET A 10 2.29 2.13 -6.99
C MET A 10 3.52 1.38 -7.52
N ASP A 11 3.31 0.25 -8.19
CA ASP A 11 4.35 -0.59 -8.83
C ASP A 11 4.66 -0.15 -10.27
N GLY A 12 3.81 0.68 -10.85
CA GLY A 12 3.93 1.16 -12.23
C GLY A 12 4.91 2.32 -12.39
N GLN A 13 4.98 2.84 -13.62
CA GLN A 13 5.82 3.99 -13.97
C GLN A 13 5.27 5.33 -13.46
N ASP A 14 3.97 5.39 -13.17
CA ASP A 14 3.25 6.62 -12.78
C ASP A 14 2.56 6.44 -11.41
N PRO A 15 3.31 6.28 -10.30
CA PRO A 15 2.75 6.01 -8.98
C PRO A 15 1.81 7.12 -8.48
N GLU A 16 1.94 8.34 -8.99
CA GLU A 16 1.03 9.44 -8.69
C GLU A 16 -0.42 9.18 -9.13
N LYS A 17 -0.66 8.29 -10.12
CA LYS A 17 -2.02 7.87 -10.51
C LYS A 17 -2.74 7.10 -9.41
N ALA A 18 -2.04 6.62 -8.40
CA ALA A 18 -2.65 6.05 -7.21
C ALA A 18 -3.51 7.09 -6.45
N LEU A 19 -3.24 8.39 -6.62
CA LEU A 19 -4.03 9.46 -6.00
C LEU A 19 -5.47 9.55 -6.54
N ASP A 20 -5.76 8.98 -7.70
CA ASP A 20 -7.12 8.93 -8.24
C ASP A 20 -7.99 7.88 -7.53
N LEU A 21 -7.39 7.05 -6.69
CA LEU A 21 -8.08 6.00 -5.93
C LEU A 21 -8.33 6.40 -4.48
N VAL A 22 -7.99 7.62 -4.06
CA VAL A 22 -8.13 8.07 -2.66
C VAL A 22 -9.12 9.22 -2.54
N GLU A 23 -9.85 9.24 -1.43
CA GLU A 23 -10.74 10.34 -1.07
C GLU A 23 -9.96 11.65 -0.83
N PRO A 24 -10.57 12.84 -1.01
CA PRO A 24 -9.93 14.10 -0.64
C PRO A 24 -9.53 14.14 0.85
N GLY A 25 -10.36 13.56 1.72
CA GLY A 25 -10.12 13.43 3.17
C GLY A 25 -9.37 12.17 3.58
N PHE A 26 -8.56 11.61 2.68
CA PHE A 26 -7.85 10.35 2.90
C PHE A 26 -6.92 10.39 4.11
N ARG A 27 -6.95 9.33 4.91
CA ARG A 27 -6.03 9.16 6.05
C ARG A 27 -5.17 7.93 5.87
N PHE A 28 -3.88 8.05 6.17
CA PHE A 28 -2.99 6.92 6.01
C PHE A 28 -2.00 6.76 7.17
N LEU A 29 -1.59 5.52 7.38
CA LEU A 29 -0.46 5.15 8.22
C LEU A 29 0.38 4.08 7.50
N ILE A 30 1.68 4.30 7.44
CA ILE A 30 2.64 3.36 6.87
C ILE A 30 3.74 3.17 7.91
N ALA A 31 3.79 1.99 8.49
CA ALA A 31 4.79 1.59 9.46
C ALA A 31 5.92 0.82 8.76
N LEU A 32 7.11 1.41 8.78
CA LEU A 32 8.34 0.81 8.28
C LEU A 32 9.30 0.55 9.46
N PRO A 33 10.34 -0.28 9.30
CA PRO A 33 11.36 -0.50 10.33
C PRO A 33 12.01 0.79 10.84
N ALA A 34 12.23 1.76 9.95
CA ALA A 34 12.82 3.06 10.29
C ALA A 34 11.83 4.04 10.96
N GLY A 35 10.59 3.64 11.17
CA GLY A 35 9.54 4.45 11.81
C GLY A 35 8.26 4.56 10.97
N GLN A 36 7.34 5.36 11.47
CA GLN A 36 6.02 5.55 10.87
C GLN A 36 5.96 6.81 10.00
N ARG A 37 5.14 6.76 8.97
CA ARG A 37 4.70 7.90 8.16
C ARG A 37 3.17 7.88 8.12
N GLY A 38 2.54 9.03 8.26
CA GLY A 38 1.09 9.13 8.20
C GLY A 38 0.66 10.53 7.84
N GLY A 39 -0.64 10.65 7.56
CA GLY A 39 -1.26 11.91 7.16
C GLY A 39 -2.77 11.79 7.13
N THR A 40 -3.42 12.93 6.96
CA THR A 40 -4.87 13.11 7.00
C THR A 40 -5.43 13.84 5.79
N SER A 41 -4.61 14.05 4.75
CA SER A 41 -5.05 14.61 3.47
C SER A 41 -4.43 13.93 2.25
N ARG A 42 -5.06 14.11 1.09
CA ARG A 42 -4.55 13.67 -0.22
C ARG A 42 -3.22 14.33 -0.56
N GLU A 43 -2.99 15.57 -0.16
CA GLU A 43 -1.75 16.32 -0.41
C GLU A 43 -0.57 15.75 0.40
N GLU A 44 -0.79 15.43 1.68
CA GLU A 44 0.23 14.77 2.50
C GLU A 44 0.59 13.39 1.94
N PHE A 45 -0.41 12.68 1.41
CA PHE A 45 -0.17 11.42 0.74
C PHE A 45 0.56 11.57 -0.60
N ALA A 46 0.25 12.60 -1.39
CA ALA A 46 0.98 12.93 -2.60
C ALA A 46 2.45 13.26 -2.30
N ALA A 47 2.72 14.01 -1.23
CA ALA A 47 4.08 14.29 -0.77
C ALA A 47 4.82 13.00 -0.36
N TYR A 48 4.13 12.06 0.29
CA TYR A 48 4.68 10.74 0.58
C TYR A 48 5.07 9.97 -0.69
N ILE A 49 4.19 9.94 -1.71
CA ILE A 49 4.46 9.26 -2.98
C ILE A 49 5.65 9.90 -3.70
N ALA A 50 5.69 11.23 -3.79
CA ALA A 50 6.78 11.96 -4.45
C ALA A 50 8.14 11.74 -3.76
N GLY A 51 8.15 11.51 -2.44
CA GLY A 51 9.35 11.19 -1.67
C GLY A 51 9.84 9.75 -1.82
N ARG A 52 9.09 8.86 -2.49
CA ARG A 52 9.50 7.47 -2.70
C ARG A 52 10.62 7.38 -3.75
N GLN A 53 11.80 6.95 -3.32
CA GLN A 53 12.90 6.55 -4.21
C GLN A 53 12.78 5.06 -4.60
N ALA A 54 11.59 4.62 -5.00
CA ALA A 54 11.31 3.21 -5.28
C ALA A 54 11.47 2.93 -6.77
N VAL A 55 12.73 2.80 -7.23
CA VAL A 55 13.01 2.30 -8.58
C VAL A 55 13.08 0.78 -8.52
N ASP A 56 12.24 0.10 -9.31
CA ASP A 56 12.20 -1.36 -9.45
C ASP A 56 11.77 -2.11 -8.17
N ARG A 57 10.69 -1.62 -7.55
CA ARG A 57 10.01 -2.22 -6.40
C ARG A 57 8.59 -2.64 -6.81
N THR A 58 8.19 -3.86 -6.47
CA THR A 58 6.83 -4.37 -6.70
C THR A 58 6.21 -4.98 -5.45
N HIS A 59 4.87 -4.99 -5.37
CA HIS A 59 4.10 -5.66 -4.31
C HIS A 59 3.49 -6.96 -4.86
N GLU A 60 4.06 -8.11 -4.46
CA GLU A 60 3.52 -9.42 -4.82
C GLU A 60 2.48 -9.89 -3.79
N ILE A 61 1.20 -9.70 -4.11
CA ILE A 61 0.09 -10.06 -3.22
C ILE A 61 -0.10 -11.59 -3.17
N GLN A 62 -0.01 -12.17 -1.96
CA GLN A 62 -0.15 -13.60 -1.70
C GLN A 62 -1.48 -13.99 -1.08
N ARG A 63 -2.05 -13.12 -0.25
CA ARG A 63 -3.38 -13.28 0.34
C ARG A 63 -4.15 -11.99 0.18
N TYR A 64 -5.44 -12.13 -0.01
CA TYR A 64 -6.32 -10.99 -0.18
C TYR A 64 -7.72 -11.36 0.30
N ALA A 65 -8.33 -10.48 1.08
CA ALA A 65 -9.67 -10.67 1.59
C ALA A 65 -10.45 -9.37 1.60
N VAL A 66 -11.78 -9.52 1.62
CA VAL A 66 -12.75 -8.43 1.65
C VAL A 66 -13.73 -8.75 2.75
N ASP A 67 -13.95 -7.79 3.64
CA ASP A 67 -14.96 -7.85 4.69
C ASP A 67 -15.70 -6.51 4.74
N GLY A 68 -16.96 -6.50 4.27
CA GLY A 68 -17.73 -5.28 4.13
C GLY A 68 -17.04 -4.22 3.27
N ASP A 69 -16.78 -3.06 3.86
CA ASP A 69 -16.09 -1.93 3.24
C ASP A 69 -14.55 -1.98 3.42
N VAL A 70 -14.00 -3.07 3.95
CA VAL A 70 -12.57 -3.22 4.19
C VAL A 70 -11.95 -4.23 3.24
N GLU A 71 -10.90 -3.80 2.55
CA GLU A 71 -10.03 -4.66 1.75
C GLU A 71 -8.72 -4.91 2.51
N THR A 72 -8.21 -6.14 2.51
CA THR A 72 -6.90 -6.50 3.09
C THR A 72 -6.04 -7.24 2.08
N ALA A 73 -4.75 -6.93 2.08
CA ALA A 73 -3.75 -7.55 1.23
C ALA A 73 -2.51 -7.89 2.05
N TYR A 74 -2.08 -9.15 1.98
CA TYR A 74 -0.80 -9.60 2.51
C TYR A 74 0.07 -10.09 1.36
N GLY A 75 1.34 -9.77 1.38
CA GLY A 75 2.27 -10.14 0.32
C GLY A 75 3.70 -9.80 0.64
N PHE A 76 4.53 -9.83 -0.40
CA PHE A 76 5.96 -9.55 -0.32
C PHE A 76 6.32 -8.32 -1.14
N VAL A 77 7.28 -7.55 -0.64
CA VAL A 77 7.94 -6.51 -1.44
C VAL A 77 9.12 -7.16 -2.14
N VAL A 78 9.19 -6.99 -3.46
CA VAL A 78 10.29 -7.48 -4.30
C VAL A 78 11.00 -6.27 -4.90
N GLU A 79 12.31 -6.17 -4.67
CA GLU A 79 13.17 -5.14 -5.25
C GLU A 79 14.21 -5.79 -6.12
N LYS A 80 14.28 -5.43 -7.41
CA LYS A 80 15.24 -6.01 -8.37
C LYS A 80 15.26 -7.54 -8.36
N GLY A 81 14.09 -8.16 -8.22
CA GLY A 81 13.93 -9.62 -8.13
C GLY A 81 14.28 -10.25 -6.77
N VAL A 82 14.62 -9.46 -5.75
CA VAL A 82 14.92 -9.95 -4.40
C VAL A 82 13.78 -9.60 -3.46
N THR A 83 13.19 -10.60 -2.79
CA THR A 83 12.22 -10.38 -1.72
C THR A 83 12.89 -9.69 -0.53
N THR A 84 12.46 -8.48 -0.22
CA THR A 84 13.04 -7.65 0.86
C THR A 84 12.26 -7.72 2.17
N GLY A 85 11.01 -8.20 2.13
CA GLY A 85 10.19 -8.40 3.32
C GLY A 85 8.72 -8.58 3.00
N ALA A 86 7.93 -8.83 4.04
CA ALA A 86 6.49 -8.97 3.96
C ALA A 86 5.77 -7.65 4.26
N PHE A 87 4.60 -7.47 3.64
CA PHE A 87 3.67 -6.40 4.01
C PHE A 87 2.28 -6.96 4.36
N LEU A 88 1.61 -6.27 5.28
CA LEU A 88 0.17 -6.38 5.50
C LEU A 88 -0.44 -4.99 5.34
N SER A 89 -1.35 -4.85 4.40
CA SER A 89 -2.04 -3.60 4.13
C SER A 89 -3.54 -3.78 4.20
N ALA A 90 -4.24 -2.76 4.69
CA ALA A 90 -5.68 -2.71 4.73
C ALA A 90 -6.16 -1.34 4.27
N ALA A 91 -7.29 -1.31 3.57
CA ALA A 91 -7.94 -0.09 3.13
C ALA A 91 -9.43 -0.14 3.46
N GLN A 92 -9.97 0.97 3.97
CA GLN A 92 -11.41 1.19 3.99
C GLN A 92 -11.82 1.85 2.68
N ILE A 93 -12.80 1.27 1.99
CA ILE A 93 -13.35 1.74 0.73
C ILE A 93 -14.66 2.50 1.00
N SER A 94 -14.74 3.73 0.52
CA SER A 94 -15.91 4.58 0.66
C SER A 94 -17.05 4.13 -0.27
N PRO A 95 -18.28 4.64 -0.07
CA PRO A 95 -19.37 4.43 -1.01
C PRO A 95 -19.09 4.94 -2.44
N ALA A 96 -18.12 5.84 -2.62
CA ALA A 96 -17.69 6.32 -3.93
C ALA A 96 -16.71 5.36 -4.63
N GLY A 97 -16.33 4.25 -3.99
CA GLY A 97 -15.36 3.30 -4.52
C GLY A 97 -13.91 3.78 -4.41
N LEU A 98 -13.62 4.70 -3.49
CA LEU A 98 -12.29 5.25 -3.23
C LEU A 98 -11.78 4.82 -1.86
N MET A 99 -10.47 4.78 -1.67
CA MET A 99 -9.86 4.55 -0.36
C MET A 99 -10.08 5.78 0.53
N ALA A 100 -10.80 5.60 1.64
CA ALA A 100 -10.98 6.62 2.68
C ALA A 100 -9.89 6.55 3.75
N ARG A 101 -9.43 5.34 4.07
CA ARG A 101 -8.36 5.08 5.04
C ARG A 101 -7.45 3.99 4.54
N TYR A 102 -6.17 4.09 4.87
CA TYR A 102 -5.17 3.09 4.52
C TYR A 102 -4.20 2.86 5.67
N GLN A 103 -3.88 1.60 5.93
CA GLN A 103 -2.80 1.24 6.82
C GLN A 103 -1.93 0.19 6.17
N SER A 104 -0.62 0.31 6.35
CA SER A 104 0.35 -0.64 5.83
C SER A 104 1.46 -0.87 6.84
N PHE A 105 1.78 -2.13 7.10
CA PHE A 105 2.87 -2.55 7.95
C PHE A 105 3.83 -3.36 7.09
N PHE A 106 5.11 -3.02 7.15
CA PHE A 106 6.19 -3.74 6.47
C PHE A 106 7.19 -4.28 7.49
N THR A 107 7.64 -5.52 7.28
CA THR A 107 8.65 -6.18 8.10
C THR A 107 9.64 -6.96 7.22
N PRO A 108 10.96 -6.78 7.42
CA PRO A 108 11.97 -7.57 6.71
C PRO A 108 12.24 -8.94 7.36
N ASP A 109 11.89 -9.10 8.65
CA ASP A 109 12.38 -10.20 9.48
C ASP A 109 11.30 -11.24 9.83
N PHE A 110 10.05 -11.03 9.40
CA PHE A 110 8.94 -11.91 9.72
C PHE A 110 7.98 -12.09 8.54
N ASP A 111 7.68 -13.34 8.22
CA ASP A 111 6.74 -13.73 7.18
C ASP A 111 5.56 -14.49 7.82
N LEU A 112 4.33 -14.09 7.49
CA LEU A 112 3.11 -14.75 7.98
C LEU A 112 2.84 -16.06 7.23
N VAL A 113 3.26 -16.14 5.97
CA VAL A 113 3.17 -17.34 5.12
C VAL A 113 4.52 -17.58 4.48
N ASP A 114 4.77 -18.82 4.05
CA ASP A 114 6.02 -19.17 3.37
C ASP A 114 6.19 -18.39 2.06
N ARG A 115 7.45 -18.08 1.73
CA ARG A 115 7.83 -17.47 0.45
C ARG A 115 7.60 -18.49 -0.68
N PRO A 116 7.15 -18.04 -1.87
CA PRO A 116 7.02 -18.90 -3.04
C PRO A 116 8.38 -19.46 -3.53
#